data_AF-A0A0G1SPM6-F1
#
_entry.id   AF-A0A0G1SPM6-F1
#
_cell.length_a   1.000
_cell.length_b   1.000
_cell.length_c   1.000
_cell.angle_alpha   90.00
_cell.angle_beta   90.00
_cell.angle_gamma   90.00
#
_symmetry.space_group_name_H-M   'P 1'
#
loop_
_entity.id
_entity.type
_entity.pdbx_description
1 polymer ?
#
loop_
_entity_poly.entity_id
_entity_poly.type
_entity_poly.pdbx_seq_one_letter_code
_entity_poly.pdbx_strand_id
1 'polypeptide(L)'
;MPRLQMQSSAKLDVLLEYTPMANKCALCDKGQDVGHSVSHAKNRSQRIRKPNLHAHRMQIGESKLRLMLCTKCLRKVKMALPAKGE
;
A
#
# COMPACT_ATOMS: atom_id res chain seq x y z
N MET A 1 -24.17 -3.49 38.80
CA MET A 1 -23.04 -3.96 37.95
C MET A 1 -23.52 -4.03 36.50
N PRO A 2 -23.42 -2.94 35.72
CA PRO A 2 -23.82 -2.96 34.32
C PRO A 2 -22.79 -3.75 33.51
N ARG A 3 -23.32 -4.65 32.68
CA ARG A 3 -22.61 -5.51 31.73
C ARG A 3 -21.72 -4.64 30.84
N LEU A 4 -20.40 -4.73 31.05
CA LEU A 4 -19.40 -4.12 30.17
C LEU A 4 -19.71 -4.52 28.73
N GLN A 5 -20.05 -3.50 27.93
CA GLN A 5 -20.41 -3.64 26.52
C GLN A 5 -19.26 -4.30 25.77
N MET A 6 -19.59 -5.39 25.06
CA MET A 6 -18.74 -6.01 24.05
C MET A 6 -18.47 -4.96 22.97
N GLN A 7 -17.31 -4.31 23.01
CA GLN A 7 -16.89 -3.40 21.96
C GLN A 7 -16.52 -4.21 20.71
N SER A 8 -17.50 -4.29 19.79
CA SER A 8 -17.34 -4.29 18.34
C SER A 8 -16.15 -5.08 17.77
N SER A 9 -16.42 -6.35 17.42
CA SER A 9 -15.54 -7.27 16.69
C SER A 9 -15.04 -6.76 15.34
N ALA A 10 -15.65 -5.72 14.77
CA ALA A 10 -15.34 -5.21 13.43
C ALA A 10 -13.99 -4.48 13.28
N LYS A 11 -13.26 -4.20 14.38
CA LYS A 11 -11.99 -3.43 14.32
C LYS A 11 -10.76 -4.29 14.00
N LEU A 12 -10.79 -5.59 14.27
CA LEU A 12 -9.67 -6.51 13.99
C LEU A 12 -9.71 -7.08 12.56
N ASP A 13 -10.89 -7.14 11.93
CA ASP A 13 -11.05 -7.68 10.58
C ASP A 13 -10.46 -6.77 9.50
N VAL A 14 -10.61 -5.44 9.65
CA VAL A 14 -10.09 -4.43 8.69
C VAL A 14 -8.55 -4.37 8.69
N LEU A 15 -7.90 -4.81 9.76
CA LEU A 15 -6.44 -4.81 9.89
C LEU A 15 -5.76 -5.98 9.18
N LEU A 16 -6.44 -7.13 9.06
CA LEU A 16 -5.90 -8.34 8.46
C LEU A 16 -6.11 -8.40 6.94
N GLU A 17 -7.20 -7.85 6.41
CA GLU A 17 -7.49 -7.84 4.97
C GLU A 17 -6.59 -6.90 4.15
N TYR A 18 -6.05 -5.85 4.78
CA TYR A 18 -5.24 -4.83 4.11
C TYR A 18 -3.71 -5.06 4.30
N THR A 19 -3.24 -6.22 4.76
CA THR A 19 -1.78 -6.48 4.79
C THR A 19 -1.30 -7.08 3.45
N PRO A 20 -0.95 -6.27 2.41
CA PRO A 20 -0.41 -6.85 1.20
C PRO A 20 0.93 -7.52 1.54
N MET A 21 1.07 -8.75 1.04
CA MET A 21 2.32 -9.52 1.04
C MET A 21 3.52 -8.62 0.66
N ALA A 22 4.69 -8.96 1.21
CA ALA A 22 5.91 -8.18 1.07
C ALA A 22 6.16 -7.72 -0.38
N ASN A 23 6.21 -6.39 -0.57
CA ASN A 23 6.46 -5.68 -1.84
C ASN A 23 5.28 -5.58 -2.84
N LYS A 24 4.05 -5.45 -2.36
CA LYS A 24 2.89 -5.04 -3.18
C LYS A 24 2.28 -3.71 -2.72
N CYS A 25 1.69 -2.99 -3.68
CA CYS A 25 0.92 -1.78 -3.44
C CYS A 25 -0.44 -2.12 -2.83
N ALA A 26 -0.78 -1.58 -1.66
CA ALA A 26 -2.07 -1.85 -0.99
C ALA A 26 -3.32 -1.36 -1.75
N LEU A 27 -3.16 -0.41 -2.68
CA LEU A 27 -4.27 0.19 -3.44
C LEU A 27 -4.41 -0.35 -4.87
N CYS A 28 -3.39 -1.00 -5.38
CA CYS A 28 -3.24 -1.21 -6.82
C CYS A 28 -2.52 -2.51 -7.19
N ASP A 29 -2.16 -3.30 -6.19
CA ASP A 29 -1.56 -4.63 -6.26
C ASP A 29 -0.33 -4.77 -7.15
N LYS A 30 0.29 -3.65 -7.54
CA LYS A 30 1.54 -3.61 -8.29
C LYS A 30 2.60 -4.39 -7.51
N GLY A 31 2.99 -5.53 -8.06
CA GLY A 31 4.07 -6.36 -7.59
C GLY A 31 5.34 -6.20 -8.43
N GLN A 32 6.32 -7.06 -8.17
CA GLN A 32 7.53 -7.16 -8.97
C GLN A 32 7.19 -7.73 -10.35
N ASP A 33 7.73 -7.12 -11.40
CA ASP A 33 7.62 -7.60 -12.77
C ASP A 33 8.94 -8.28 -13.16
N VAL A 34 8.86 -9.54 -13.62
CA VAL A 34 10.03 -10.32 -14.05
C VAL A 34 10.07 -10.26 -15.57
N GLY A 35 11.12 -9.66 -16.12
CA GLY A 35 11.26 -9.51 -17.56
C GLY A 35 12.72 -9.55 -18.01
N HIS A 36 12.93 -9.10 -19.25
CA HIS A 36 14.26 -9.01 -19.84
C HIS A 36 14.61 -7.55 -20.14
N SER A 37 15.87 -7.20 -19.94
CA SER A 37 16.47 -6.03 -20.58
C SER A 37 17.00 -6.48 -21.93
N VAL A 38 16.50 -5.89 -23.01
CA VAL A 38 16.90 -6.22 -24.39
C VAL A 38 17.78 -5.08 -24.90
N SER A 39 19.02 -5.37 -25.28
CA SER A 39 19.90 -4.39 -25.91
C SER A 39 19.54 -4.16 -27.39
N HIS A 40 20.11 -3.13 -28.01
CA HIS A 40 19.96 -2.90 -29.45
C HIS A 40 20.43 -4.10 -30.31
N ALA A 41 21.37 -4.90 -29.80
CA ALA A 41 21.83 -6.15 -30.41
C ALA A 41 20.93 -7.37 -30.13
N LYS A 42 19.75 -7.18 -29.50
CA LYS A 42 18.81 -8.22 -29.06
C LYS A 42 19.35 -9.20 -28.00
N ASN A 43 20.43 -8.85 -27.30
CA ASN A 43 20.88 -9.62 -26.13
C ASN A 43 19.88 -9.44 -24.99
N ARG A 44 19.38 -10.57 -24.46
CA ARG A 44 18.38 -10.60 -23.39
C ARG A 44 19.05 -10.93 -22.06
N SER A 45 19.07 -9.98 -21.13
CA SER A 45 19.46 -10.24 -19.74
C SER A 45 18.23 -10.24 -18.83
N GLN A 46 18.15 -11.20 -17.90
CA GLN A 46 17.07 -11.24 -16.93
C GLN A 46 17.12 -10.00 -16.02
N ARG A 47 15.98 -9.33 -15.84
CA ARG A 47 15.86 -8.16 -14.98
C ARG A 47 14.53 -8.17 -14.23
N ILE A 48 14.64 -8.07 -12.90
CA ILE A 48 13.49 -7.88 -12.02
C ILE A 48 13.23 -6.38 -11.88
N ARG A 49 12.01 -5.94 -12.20
CA ARG A 49 11.54 -4.56 -12.03
C ARG A 49 10.72 -4.48 -10.76
N LYS A 50 11.30 -3.89 -9.71
CA LYS A 50 10.59 -3.62 -8.45
C LYS A 50 9.79 -2.32 -8.58
N PRO A 51 8.51 -2.29 -8.18
CA PRO A 51 7.75 -1.04 -8.13
C PRO A 51 8.31 -0.11 -7.05
N ASN A 52 8.28 1.21 -7.31
CA ASN A 52 8.68 2.22 -6.33
C ASN A 52 7.62 2.33 -5.22
N LEU A 53 7.73 1.47 -4.21
CA LEU A 53 6.86 1.43 -3.03
C LEU A 53 7.44 2.30 -1.92
N HIS A 54 6.61 3.14 -1.32
CA HIS A 54 6.97 3.90 -0.12
C HIS A 54 5.98 3.60 1.00
N ALA A 55 6.48 3.60 2.23
CA ALA A 55 5.64 3.51 3.41
C ALA A 55 4.97 4.87 3.66
N HIS A 56 3.65 4.88 3.81
CA HIS A 56 2.89 6.07 4.11
C HIS A 56 1.93 5.81 5.27
N ARG A 57 1.77 6.80 6.16
CA ARG A 57 0.82 6.73 7.27
C ARG A 57 -0.48 7.37 6.83
N MET A 58 -1.57 6.61 6.82
CA MET A 58 -2.90 7.10 6.49
C MET A 58 -3.82 6.92 7.68
N GLN A 59 -4.71 7.89 7.86
CA GLN A 59 -5.76 7.81 8.86
C GLN A 59 -7.01 7.28 8.16
N ILE A 60 -7.45 6.08 8.54
CA ILE A 60 -8.66 5.45 8.04
C ILE A 60 -9.59 5.33 9.25
N GLY A 61 -10.59 6.20 9.33
CA GLY A 61 -11.43 6.36 10.52
C GLY A 61 -10.65 6.85 11.75
N GLU A 62 -10.78 6.15 12.87
CA GLU A 62 -10.10 6.43 14.14
C GLU A 62 -8.65 5.90 14.18
N SER A 63 -8.25 5.08 13.21
CA SER A 63 -6.99 4.34 13.23
C SER A 63 -5.96 4.93 12.28
N LYS A 64 -4.70 5.03 12.75
CA LYS A 64 -3.54 5.38 11.91
C LYS A 64 -2.88 4.09 11.42
N LEU A 65 -2.96 3.83 10.11
CA LEU A 65 -2.39 2.64 9.48
C LEU A 65 -1.19 2.99 8.61
N ARG A 66 -0.17 2.13 8.61
CA ARG A 66 1.03 2.27 7.79
C ARG A 66 0.92 1.39 6.55
N LEU A 67 0.65 1.99 5.40
CA LEU A 67 0.47 1.29 4.11
C LEU A 67 1.70 1.39 3.22
N MET A 68 1.99 0.31 2.48
CA MET A 68 2.95 0.32 1.38
C MET A 68 2.24 0.75 0.09
N LEU A 69 2.63 1.88 -0.47
CA LEU A 69 1.97 2.46 -1.64
C LEU A 69 2.96 2.78 -2.75
N CYS A 70 2.55 2.57 -3.99
CA CYS A 70 3.36 3.01 -5.14
C CYS A 70 3.29 4.53 -5.31
N THR A 71 4.30 5.11 -5.94
CA THR A 71 4.36 6.56 -6.25
C THR A 71 3.12 7.09 -6.97
N LYS A 72 2.50 6.32 -7.89
CA LYS A 72 1.27 6.73 -8.58
C LYS A 72 0.10 6.89 -7.61
N CYS A 73 -0.07 5.94 -6.70
CA CYS A 73 -1.16 5.98 -5.72
C CYS A 73 -0.90 7.03 -4.64
N LEU A 74 0.37 7.22 -4.23
CA LEU A 74 0.73 8.29 -3.30
C LEU A 74 0.35 9.68 -3.81
N ARG A 75 0.55 9.95 -5.11
CA ARG A 75 0.11 11.21 -5.72
C ARG A 75 -1.40 11.36 -5.62
N LYS A 76 -2.17 10.32 -5.97
CA LYS A 76 -3.63 10.35 -5.89
C LYS A 76 -4.12 10.60 -4.47
N VAL A 77 -3.52 9.95 -3.47
CA VAL A 77 -3.94 10.15 -2.07
C VAL A 77 -3.54 11.52 -1.54
N LYS A 78 -2.36 12.04 -1.91
CA LYS A 78 -1.98 13.42 -1.57
C LYS A 78 -2.90 14.47 -2.21
N MET A 79 -3.49 14.20 -3.36
CA MET A 79 -4.47 15.09 -3.99
C MET A 79 -5.85 14.97 -3.34
N ALA A 80 -6.23 13.77 -2.90
CA ALA A 80 -7.54 13.52 -2.28
C ALA A 80 -7.62 13.96 -0.81
N LEU A 81 -6.51 13.95 -0.09
CA LEU A 81 -6.42 14.49 1.25
C LEU A 81 -5.87 15.92 1.17
N PRO A 82 -6.65 16.97 1.53
CA PRO A 82 -6.07 18.29 1.65
C PRO A 82 -4.93 18.23 2.67
N ALA A 83 -3.82 18.91 2.37
CA ALA A 83 -2.72 19.06 3.31
C ALA A 83 -3.31 19.46 4.68
N LYS A 84 -2.90 18.79 5.76
CA LYS A 84 -3.20 19.29 7.09
C LYS A 84 -2.70 20.73 7.11
N GLY A 85 -3.64 21.66 7.19
CA GLY A 85 -3.37 23.09 7.19
C GLY A 85 -2.38 23.42 8.29
N GLU A 86 -1.44 24.28 7.95
CA GLU A 86 -1.20 25.48 8.76
C GLU A 86 -2.32 26.48 8.46
#